data_AF-A0A542CSF6-F1
#
_entry.id   AF-A0A542CSF6-F1
#
_cell.length_a   1.000
_cell.length_b   1.000
_cell.length_c   1.000
_cell.angle_alpha   90.00
_cell.angle_beta   90.00
_cell.angle_gamma   90.00
#
_symmetry.space_group_name_H-M   'P 1'
#
loop_
_entity.id
_entity.type
_entity.pdbx_description
1 polymer ?
#
loop_
_entity_poly.entity_id
_entity_poly.type
_entity_poly.pdbx_seq_one_letter_code
_entity_poly.pdbx_strand_id
1 'polypeptide(L)' 'MSRQQQNPIPQGPPAEEPTTDPAQRRQAARAVASAARDAEDCARLLDALGLRATDGLDTDTPRHRRRAG' A
#
# COMPACT_ATOMS: atom_id res chain seq x y z
N MET A 1 12.67 -47.90 19.65
CA MET A 1 12.13 -47.34 18.39
C MET A 1 11.11 -46.25 18.72
N SER A 2 11.56 -45.04 19.06
CA SER A 2 10.70 -43.95 19.51
C SER A 2 10.35 -43.04 18.33
N ARG A 3 9.04 -42.94 18.04
CA ARG A 3 8.48 -42.09 16.98
C ARG A 3 8.78 -40.63 17.31
N GLN A 4 9.70 -40.04 16.56
CA GLN A 4 9.82 -38.59 16.42
C GLN A 4 8.44 -38.07 16.00
N GLN A 5 7.67 -37.56 16.97
CA GLN A 5 6.45 -36.82 16.72
C GLN A 5 6.87 -35.53 16.03
N GLN A 6 6.97 -35.59 14.71
CA GLN A 6 7.09 -34.43 13.85
C GLN A 6 5.89 -33.53 14.18
N ASN A 7 6.13 -32.44 14.90
CA ASN A 7 5.14 -31.39 15.10
C ASN A 7 5.07 -30.61 13.78
N PRO A 8 4.01 -30.74 12.96
CA PRO A 8 3.94 -30.00 11.72
C PRO A 8 3.84 -28.52 12.04
N ILE A 9 4.84 -27.74 11.62
CA ILE A 9 4.75 -26.29 11.66
C ILE A 9 3.50 -25.92 10.84
N PRO A 10 2.53 -25.17 11.38
CA PRO A 10 1.44 -24.67 10.58
C PRO A 10 2.06 -23.77 9.50
N GLN A 11 2.04 -24.24 8.26
CA GLN A 11 2.43 -23.43 7.12
C GLN A 11 1.38 -22.33 7.01
N GLY A 12 1.70 -21.15 7.55
CA GLY A 12 0.96 -19.93 7.23
C GLY A 12 0.92 -19.75 5.72
N PRO A 13 -0.08 -19.03 5.18
CA PRO A 13 -0.18 -18.81 3.73
C PRO A 13 1.19 -18.37 3.21
N PRO A 14 1.63 -18.88 2.04
CA PRO A 14 2.93 -18.54 1.48
C PRO A 14 3.01 -17.03 1.54
N ALA A 15 4.01 -16.52 2.25
CA ALA A 15 4.21 -15.08 2.34
C ALA A 15 4.31 -14.63 0.89
N GLU A 16 3.25 -14.00 0.38
CA GLU A 16 3.37 -13.15 -0.77
C GLU A 16 4.52 -12.23 -0.38
N GLU A 17 5.65 -12.37 -1.07
CA GLU A 17 6.72 -11.40 -0.95
C GLU A 17 6.02 -10.04 -1.01
N PRO A 18 6.19 -9.16 -0.01
CA PRO A 18 5.45 -7.91 0.07
C PRO A 18 5.96 -6.96 -1.01
N THR A 19 5.73 -7.34 -2.26
CA THR A 19 5.71 -6.52 -3.44
C THR A 19 4.44 -5.72 -3.24
N THR A 20 4.59 -4.62 -2.51
CA THR A 20 3.51 -3.70 -2.14
C THR A 20 2.71 -3.38 -3.39
N ASP A 21 1.55 -4.04 -3.52
CA ASP A 21 0.70 -3.96 -4.69
C ASP A 21 0.47 -2.47 -4.98
N PRO A 22 0.70 -2.01 -6.23
CA PRO A 22 0.49 -0.62 -6.56
C PRO A 22 -0.87 -0.11 -6.10
N ALA A 23 -1.95 -0.91 -6.19
CA ALA A 23 -3.27 -0.50 -5.72
C ALA A 23 -3.33 -0.35 -4.19
N GLN A 24 -2.73 -1.27 -3.43
CA GLN A 24 -2.55 -1.13 -1.98
C GLN A 24 -1.80 0.16 -1.61
N ARG A 25 -0.71 0.50 -2.32
CA ARG A 25 0.03 1.76 -2.09
C ARG A 25 -0.84 2.99 -2.35
N ARG A 26 -1.64 2.98 -3.43
CA ARG A 26 -2.56 4.11 -3.72
C ARG A 26 -3.60 4.26 -2.63
N GLN A 27 -4.19 3.15 -2.21
CA GLN A 27 -5.22 3.15 -1.17
C GLN A 27 -4.64 3.66 0.16
N ALA A 28 -3.45 3.21 0.54
CA ALA A 28 -2.77 3.69 1.74
C ALA A 28 -2.46 5.20 1.66
N ALA A 29 -1.90 5.68 0.55
CA ALA A 29 -1.62 7.10 0.36
C ALA A 29 -2.90 7.96 0.39
N ARG A 30 -4.01 7.49 -0.21
CA ARG A 30 -5.31 8.18 -0.15
C ARG A 30 -5.91 8.19 1.25
N ALA A 31 -5.80 7.08 1.98
CA ALA A 31 -6.27 7.00 3.36
C ALA A 31 -5.55 8.01 4.26
N VAL A 32 -4.21 8.08 4.15
CA VAL A 32 -3.39 9.07 4.88
C VAL A 32 -3.79 10.49 4.51
N ALA A 33 -3.90 10.81 3.22
CA ALA A 33 -4.30 12.14 2.77
C ALA A 33 -5.69 12.55 3.28
N SER A 34 -6.62 11.60 3.43
CA SER A 34 -7.96 11.87 3.96
C SER A 34 -8.00 12.07 5.47
N ALA A 35 -7.05 11.49 6.21
CA ALA A 35 -6.99 11.54 7.68
C ALA A 35 -6.10 12.68 8.20
N ALA A 36 -5.15 13.15 7.39
CA ALA A 36 -4.22 14.21 7.74
C ALA A 36 -4.93 15.56 7.96
N ARG A 37 -4.40 16.36 8.89
CA ARG A 37 -4.99 17.67 9.24
C ARG A 37 -4.55 18.77 8.28
N ASP A 38 -3.35 18.65 7.75
CA ASP A 38 -2.74 19.57 6.79
C ASP A 38 -1.70 18.85 5.91
N ALA A 39 -1.10 19.60 4.98
CA ALA A 39 -0.15 19.06 4.02
C ALA A 39 1.17 18.60 4.66
N GLU A 40 1.61 19.24 5.74
CA GLU A 40 2.85 18.89 6.44
C GLU A 40 2.65 17.59 7.25
N ASP A 41 1.53 17.48 7.95
CA ASP A 41 1.10 16.28 8.66
C ASP A 41 0.98 15.08 7.70
N CYS A 42 0.34 15.28 6.55
CA CYS A 42 0.25 14.27 5.49
C CYS A 42 1.64 13.78 5.04
N ALA A 43 2.57 14.71 4.78
CA ALA A 43 3.92 14.37 4.34
C ALA A 43 4.67 13.52 5.38
N ARG A 44 4.56 13.87 6.67
CA ARG A 44 5.20 13.12 7.77
C ARG A 44 4.62 11.71 7.90
N LEU A 45 3.30 11.56 7.78
CA LEU A 45 2.63 10.25 7.86
C LEU A 45 2.97 9.36 6.66
N LEU A 46 3.08 9.92 5.47
CA LEU A 46 3.51 9.17 4.28
C LEU A 46 4.96 8.70 4.41
N ASP A 47 5.86 9.57 4.86
CA ASP A 47 7.28 9.24 5.06
C ASP A 47 7.47 8.12 6.09
N ALA A 48 6.73 8.16 7.20
CA ALA A 48 6.74 7.10 8.21
C ALA A 48 6.29 5.72 7.67
N LEU A 49 5.49 5.70 6.60
CA LEU A 49 5.02 4.50 5.91
C LEU A 49 5.86 4.14 4.68
N GLY A 50 6.89 4.94 4.35
CA GLY A 50 7.68 4.78 3.12
C GLY A 50 6.87 5.04 1.83
N LEU A 51 5.76 5.78 1.94
CA LEU A 51 4.88 6.13 0.82
C LEU A 51 5.25 7.50 0.24
N ARG A 52 4.90 7.71 -1.02
CA ARG A 52 5.02 9.00 -1.70
C ARG A 52 3.63 9.55 -1.98
N ALA A 53 3.50 10.88 -1.99
CA ALA A 53 2.24 11.53 -2.40
C ALA A 53 1.79 11.11 -3.82
N THR A 54 2.76 10.83 -4.70
CA THR A 54 2.51 10.33 -6.05
C THR A 54 1.86 8.94 -6.08
N ASP A 55 2.00 8.15 -5.03
CA ASP A 55 1.40 6.82 -4.96
C ASP A 55 -0.13 6.91 -4.92
N GLY A 56 -0.71 7.99 -4.37
CA GLY A 56 -2.16 8.19 -4.36
C GLY A 56 -2.77 8.53 -5.73
N LEU A 57 -1.94 8.81 -6.74
CA LEU A 57 -2.35 9.20 -8.07
C LEU A 57 -2.53 7.98 -8.98
N ASP A 58 -3.66 7.89 -9.67
CA ASP A 58 -3.81 6.94 -10.78
C ASP A 58 -3.10 7.53 -12.01
N THR A 59 -1.88 7.04 -12.28
CA THR A 59 -1.14 7.36 -13.51
C THR A 59 -1.85 6.88 -14.77
N ASP A 60 -2.84 5.99 -14.63
CA ASP A 60 -3.59 5.39 -15.73
C ASP A 60 -4.95 6.05 -15.99
N THR A 61 -5.24 7.20 -15.36
CA THR A 61 -6.35 8.03 -15.82
C THR A 61 -5.88 8.85 -17.02
N PRO A 62 -6.32 8.56 -18.26
CA PRO A 62 -6.17 9.53 -19.33
C PRO A 62 -6.90 10.77 -18.86
N ARG A 63 -6.16 11.85 -18.59
CA ARG A 63 -6.70 13.20 -18.40
C ARG A 63 -7.49 13.50 -19.66
N HIS A 64 -8.77 13.17 -19.66
CA HIS A 64 -9.65 13.40 -20.77
C HIS A 64 -9.59 14.89 -21.02
N ARG A 65 -8.97 15.27 -22.13
CA ARG A 65 -9.07 16.57 -22.78
C ARG A 65 -10.57 16.95 -22.82
N ARG A 66 -11.07 17.58 -21.77
CA ARG A 66 -12.37 18.26 -21.72
C ARG A 66 -12.11 19.71 -21.33
N ARG A 67 -11.35 20.37 -22.19
CA ARG A 67 -11.33 21.83 -22.36
C ARG A 67 -11.35 22.09 -23.86
N ALA A 68 -12.54 21.99 -24.45
CA ALA A 68 -12.93 22.61 -25.70
C ALA A 68 -14.46 22.51 -25.77
N GLY A 69 -15.11 23.67 -25.70
CA GLY A 69 -16.55 23.88 -25.55
C GLY A 69 -16.76 25.24 -24.96
#